data_AF-A0A507C4R8-F1
#
_entry.id   AF-A0A507C4R8-F1
#
_cell.length_a   1.000
_cell.length_b   1.000
_cell.length_c   1.000
_cell.angle_alpha   90.00
_cell.angle_beta   90.00
_cell.angle_gamma   90.00
#
_symmetry.space_group_name_H-M   'P 1'
#
loop_
_entity.id
_entity.type
_entity.pdbx_description
1 polymer ?
#
loop_
_entity_poly.entity_id
_entity_poly.type
_entity_poly.pdbx_seq_one_letter_code
_entity_poly.pdbx_strand_id
1 'polypeptide(L)'
;MLWFSRRPQATQEALVCPQALKTPPFLTFADDDLHNRYAWATLEYNYPIAHYVNCQELLYDIFFRGHDSTIVMVGPGFASNLRILRNTTFLVDGESATFELQSNAFHHYNAYLVVSGLAAKGSVRVEAPDIGFKATLTKTRPLSGLRVAAQTIYKGDEDLLPMWIAYHHQIGFDAFFLYKNDETPTNITTILTKLVQDIKKPITIIIWSWPYPYFQPFELGIVNSGQVTAQNHAIQRYKYDVSWLLLNDNDEYLVPRQHSTVNEWLKTVPEKFAAVSLETVWFGCPPPGTEYNNDNFIQHLTLRKDESEGRWFRMKVIIRPTVAHLVITHIVVDSDGLLLYMDPNIAWLNHYRTITRVSDRSGCRDAENVEDTRIVHLFKSKNLYGNIID
;
A
#
# COMPACT_ATOMS: atom_id res chain seq x y z
N MET A 1 -34.27 -7.76 -2.23
CA MET A 1 -35.22 -7.02 -1.36
C MET A 1 -34.47 -5.79 -0.84
N LEU A 2 -34.74 -4.62 -1.41
CA LEU A 2 -34.03 -3.36 -1.14
C LEU A 2 -34.62 -2.70 0.11
N TRP A 3 -33.83 -2.59 1.17
CA TRP A 3 -34.17 -1.81 2.36
C TRP A 3 -33.55 -0.42 2.24
N PHE A 4 -34.37 0.58 1.87
CA PHE A 4 -34.00 1.99 1.98
C PHE A 4 -34.45 2.50 3.36
N SER A 5 -33.53 2.60 4.33
CA SER A 5 -33.79 3.36 5.55
C SER A 5 -33.45 4.83 5.31
N ARG A 6 -34.43 5.73 5.49
CA ARG A 6 -34.23 7.19 5.48
C ARG A 6 -33.19 7.57 6.55
N ARG A 7 -32.13 8.29 6.18
CA ARG A 7 -31.19 8.90 7.15
C ARG A 7 -31.78 10.18 7.73
N PRO A 8 -31.52 10.51 9.01
CA PRO A 8 -31.84 11.82 9.58
C PRO A 8 -30.99 12.91 8.93
N GLN A 9 -31.57 14.12 8.78
CA GLN A 9 -30.82 15.32 8.41
C GLN A 9 -29.77 15.62 9.48
N ALA A 10 -28.49 15.51 9.12
CA ALA A 10 -27.40 15.97 9.96
C ALA A 10 -27.47 17.51 10.03
N THR A 11 -27.52 18.04 11.24
CA THR A 11 -27.37 19.46 11.54
C THR A 11 -26.02 19.94 11.02
N GLN A 12 -26.01 21.08 10.32
CA GLN A 12 -24.79 21.79 9.90
C GLN A 12 -24.04 22.29 11.14
N GLU A 13 -23.25 21.42 11.76
CA GLU A 13 -22.15 21.87 12.60
C GLU A 13 -21.14 22.56 11.69
N ALA A 14 -20.67 23.75 12.11
CA ALA A 14 -19.65 24.48 11.39
C ALA A 14 -18.42 23.57 11.23
N LEU A 15 -18.12 23.19 9.99
CA LEU A 15 -16.93 22.42 9.64
C LEU A 15 -15.71 23.23 10.07
N VAL A 16 -15.18 22.93 11.25
CA VAL A 16 -13.84 23.33 11.64
C VAL A 16 -12.93 22.68 10.61
N CYS A 17 -12.33 23.50 9.75
CA CYS A 17 -11.25 23.11 8.85
C CYS A 17 -10.36 22.12 9.61
N PRO A 18 -10.11 20.89 9.10
CA PRO A 18 -9.04 20.08 9.66
C PRO A 18 -7.84 21.00 9.73
N GLN A 19 -7.35 21.30 10.94
CA GLN A 19 -6.13 22.08 11.04
C GLN A 19 -5.13 21.26 10.24
N ALA A 20 -4.59 21.83 9.16
CA ALA A 20 -3.53 21.22 8.38
C ALA A 20 -2.61 20.61 9.42
N LEU A 21 -2.49 19.27 9.42
CA LEU A 21 -1.72 18.53 10.42
C LEU A 21 -0.50 19.36 10.65
N LYS A 22 -0.36 19.96 11.85
CA LYS A 22 0.76 20.86 12.13
C LYS A 22 1.97 20.02 11.81
N THR A 23 2.56 20.27 10.64
CA THR A 23 3.49 19.33 10.02
C THR A 23 4.54 19.10 11.08
N PRO A 24 4.64 17.89 11.65
CA PRO A 24 5.82 17.63 12.45
C PRO A 24 6.99 17.89 11.50
N PRO A 25 8.01 18.64 11.96
CA PRO A 25 9.15 18.98 11.11
C PRO A 25 9.65 17.68 10.46
N PHE A 26 10.02 17.78 9.18
CA PHE A 26 10.64 16.72 8.37
C PHE A 26 11.59 15.86 9.21
N LEU A 27 11.06 14.82 9.82
CA LEU A 27 11.80 13.83 10.56
C LEU A 27 11.53 12.55 9.80
N THR A 28 12.26 12.39 8.71
CA THR A 28 12.76 11.05 8.39
C THR A 28 13.54 10.64 9.63
N PHE A 29 12.89 9.97 10.57
CA PHE A 29 13.59 9.12 11.49
C PHE A 29 14.10 7.96 10.62
N ALA A 30 15.21 8.17 9.92
CA ALA A 30 16.20 7.12 9.96
C ALA A 30 16.53 7.05 11.45
N ASP A 31 15.96 6.07 12.14
CA ASP A 31 16.39 5.80 13.49
C ASP A 31 17.85 5.39 13.32
N ASP A 32 18.77 6.36 13.41
CA ASP A 32 20.20 6.15 13.19
C ASP A 32 20.67 4.99 14.07
N ASP A 33 20.01 4.81 15.21
CA ASP A 33 20.21 3.71 16.14
C ASP A 33 19.87 2.33 15.53
N LEU A 34 18.81 2.20 14.73
CA LEU A 34 18.48 0.93 14.06
C LEU A 34 19.38 0.63 12.86
N HIS A 35 19.67 1.62 12.02
CA HIS A 35 20.56 1.42 10.88
C HIS A 35 21.98 1.06 11.34
N ASN A 36 22.44 1.67 12.44
CA ASN A 36 23.72 1.34 13.07
C ASN A 36 23.71 -0.04 13.77
N ARG A 37 22.55 -0.50 14.27
CA ARG A 37 22.44 -1.82 14.94
C ARG A 37 22.24 -2.98 13.97
N TYR A 38 21.56 -2.75 12.84
CA TYR A 38 21.14 -3.78 11.90
C TYR A 38 21.47 -3.37 10.46
N ALA A 39 22.73 -3.52 10.04
CA ALA A 39 23.22 -3.10 8.71
C ALA A 39 22.45 -3.70 7.51
N TRP A 40 21.72 -4.80 7.72
CA TRP A 40 20.86 -5.47 6.74
C TRP A 40 19.42 -4.92 6.67
N ALA A 41 19.00 -4.05 7.58
CA ALA A 41 17.62 -3.60 7.71
C ALA A 41 17.55 -2.10 7.52
N THR A 42 16.60 -1.65 6.70
CA THR A 42 16.26 -0.24 6.54
C THR A 42 14.85 -0.04 7.08
N LEU A 43 14.69 0.86 8.04
CA LEU A 43 13.39 1.30 8.55
C LEU A 43 13.32 2.82 8.38
N GLU A 44 12.40 3.29 7.54
CA GLU A 44 12.20 4.72 7.27
C GLU A 44 10.76 5.12 7.63
N TYR A 45 10.58 6.32 8.21
CA TYR A 45 9.27 6.91 8.45
C TYR A 45 9.12 8.20 7.64
N ASN A 46 8.04 8.29 6.87
CA ASN A 46 7.78 9.37 5.92
C ASN A 46 6.41 10.03 6.18
N TYR A 47 6.33 11.30 5.77
CA TYR A 47 5.12 12.11 5.87
C TYR A 47 4.85 12.76 4.51
N PRO A 48 3.58 12.80 4.06
CA PRO A 48 3.21 13.50 2.85
C PRO A 48 3.26 15.02 3.04
N ILE A 49 3.61 15.73 1.96
CA ILE A 49 3.53 17.18 1.84
C ILE A 49 2.13 17.52 1.28
N ALA A 50 1.14 17.47 2.15
CA ALA A 50 -0.26 17.75 1.81
C ALA A 50 -0.55 19.25 1.66
N HIS A 51 -1.59 19.60 0.90
CA HIS A 51 -2.08 20.97 0.78
C HIS A 51 -3.59 21.03 0.70
N TYR A 52 -4.17 22.08 1.30
CA TYR A 52 -5.61 22.28 1.42
C TYR A 52 -6.01 23.65 0.88
N VAL A 53 -7.15 23.72 0.20
CA VAL A 53 -7.78 24.97 -0.23
C VAL A 53 -9.22 24.97 0.23
N ASN A 54 -9.66 26.02 0.94
CA ASN A 54 -11.02 26.12 1.49
C ASN A 54 -11.46 24.89 2.31
N CYS A 55 -10.57 24.39 3.17
CA CYS A 55 -10.80 23.18 3.99
C CYS A 55 -10.99 21.87 3.21
N GLN A 56 -10.67 21.85 1.92
CA GLN A 56 -10.71 20.65 1.08
C GLN A 56 -9.29 20.24 0.72
N GLU A 57 -8.99 18.94 0.81
CA GLU A 57 -7.72 18.39 0.33
C GLU A 57 -7.55 18.74 -1.16
N LEU A 58 -6.43 19.36 -1.53
CA LEU A 58 -6.07 19.61 -2.94
C LEU A 58 -4.90 18.71 -3.37
N LEU A 59 -3.95 18.51 -2.45
CA LEU A 59 -2.79 17.63 -2.61
C LEU A 59 -2.76 16.64 -1.45
N TYR A 60 -2.66 15.36 -1.77
CA TYR A 60 -2.24 14.35 -0.80
C TYR A 60 -0.73 14.47 -0.61
N ASP A 61 0.06 14.38 -1.68
CA ASP A 61 1.51 14.55 -1.59
C ASP A 61 2.09 15.21 -2.86
N ILE A 62 3.26 15.82 -2.70
CA ILE A 62 4.10 16.33 -3.78
C ILE A 62 5.57 16.03 -3.47
N PHE A 63 6.26 15.36 -4.40
CA PHE A 63 7.64 14.93 -4.18
C PHE A 63 8.50 15.03 -5.45
N PHE A 64 9.82 15.16 -5.27
CA PHE A 64 10.78 15.24 -6.36
C PHE A 64 11.45 13.87 -6.58
N ARG A 65 10.97 13.10 -7.57
CA ARG A 65 11.38 11.72 -7.79
C ARG A 65 12.82 11.64 -8.31
N GLY A 66 13.62 10.78 -7.67
CA GLY A 66 15.06 10.65 -7.92
C GLY A 66 15.43 10.11 -9.29
N HIS A 67 14.75 9.05 -9.72
CA HIS A 67 15.11 8.30 -10.93
C HIS A 67 15.04 9.11 -12.21
N ASP A 68 13.97 9.88 -12.38
CA ASP A 68 13.68 10.62 -13.62
C ASP A 68 13.63 12.13 -13.41
N SER A 69 13.96 12.61 -12.20
CA SER A 69 13.94 14.03 -11.85
C SER A 69 12.60 14.70 -12.17
N THR A 70 11.50 13.99 -11.91
CA THR A 70 10.13 14.51 -12.09
C THR A 70 9.55 14.98 -10.77
N ILE A 71 8.89 16.14 -10.75
CA ILE A 71 8.08 16.57 -9.61
C ILE A 71 6.69 15.97 -9.79
N VAL A 72 6.33 15.08 -8.88
CA VAL A 72 5.09 14.32 -8.93
C VAL A 72 4.11 14.89 -7.91
N MET A 73 2.86 15.03 -8.32
CA MET A 73 1.74 15.45 -7.49
C MET A 73 0.70 14.34 -7.48
N VAL A 74 0.19 14.03 -6.30
CA VAL A 74 -0.95 13.14 -6.12
C VAL A 74 -2.01 13.80 -5.23
N GLY A 75 -3.28 13.57 -5.53
CA GLY A 75 -4.36 14.21 -4.80
C GLY A 75 -5.74 13.69 -5.20
N PRO A 76 -6.82 14.22 -4.61
CA PRO A 76 -8.20 13.82 -4.91
C PRO A 76 -8.59 14.19 -6.35
N GLY A 77 -9.06 13.21 -7.11
CA GLY A 77 -9.40 13.37 -8.54
C GLY A 77 -10.75 14.05 -8.84
N PHE A 78 -11.25 14.88 -7.92
CA PHE A 78 -12.47 15.65 -8.14
C PHE A 78 -12.29 16.70 -9.24
N ALA A 79 -13.32 16.90 -10.08
CA ALA A 79 -13.27 17.86 -11.18
C ALA A 79 -13.02 19.30 -10.71
N SER A 80 -13.55 19.69 -9.55
CA SER A 80 -13.28 20.98 -8.89
C SER A 80 -11.79 21.17 -8.61
N ASN A 81 -11.14 20.14 -8.08
CA ASN A 81 -9.74 20.17 -7.68
C ASN A 81 -8.85 20.26 -8.91
N LEU A 82 -9.13 19.46 -9.94
CA LEU A 82 -8.42 19.52 -11.21
C LEU A 82 -8.58 20.88 -11.90
N ARG A 83 -9.74 21.53 -11.78
CA ARG A 83 -9.95 22.88 -12.31
C ARG A 83 -9.10 23.92 -11.57
N ILE A 84 -9.01 23.84 -10.25
CA ILE A 84 -8.14 24.71 -9.45
C ILE A 84 -6.68 24.53 -9.91
N LEU A 85 -6.20 23.28 -9.98
CA LEU A 85 -4.83 22.97 -10.37
C LEU A 85 -4.48 23.46 -11.78
N ARG A 86 -5.36 23.24 -12.77
CA ARG A 86 -5.13 23.70 -14.16
C ARG A 86 -5.06 25.22 -14.31
N ASN A 87 -5.71 25.95 -13.40
CA ASN A 87 -5.73 27.41 -13.39
C ASN A 87 -4.68 28.02 -12.45
N THR A 88 -3.91 27.18 -11.75
CA THR A 88 -2.89 27.61 -10.80
C THR A 88 -1.56 27.80 -11.51
N THR A 89 -0.90 28.93 -11.26
CA THR A 89 0.47 29.15 -11.70
C THR A 89 1.44 28.44 -10.76
N PHE A 90 2.15 27.43 -11.28
CA PHE A 90 3.23 26.78 -10.55
C PHE A 90 4.57 27.39 -10.92
N LEU A 91 5.39 27.64 -9.90
CA LEU A 91 6.77 28.10 -10.02
C LEU A 91 7.71 27.07 -9.39
N VAL A 92 8.78 26.72 -10.09
CA VAL A 92 9.85 25.85 -9.61
C VAL A 92 11.17 26.60 -9.68
N ASP A 93 11.71 26.95 -8.52
CA ASP A 93 12.85 27.88 -8.37
C ASP A 93 12.63 29.22 -9.08
N GLY A 94 11.38 29.69 -9.13
CA GLY A 94 10.99 30.95 -9.79
C GLY A 94 10.63 30.80 -11.27
N GLU A 95 10.93 29.66 -11.89
CA GLU A 95 10.58 29.38 -13.29
C GLU A 95 9.16 28.82 -13.40
N SER A 96 8.41 29.20 -14.43
CA SER A 96 7.07 28.67 -14.65
C SER A 96 7.11 27.18 -15.00
N ALA A 97 6.30 26.38 -14.29
CA ALA A 97 6.13 24.97 -14.54
C ALA A 97 4.72 24.67 -15.08
N THR A 98 4.63 23.72 -16.01
CA THR A 98 3.36 23.28 -16.59
C THR A 98 2.79 22.14 -15.77
N PHE A 99 1.52 22.24 -15.36
CA PHE A 99 0.78 21.15 -14.75
C PHE A 99 0.29 20.17 -15.82
N GLU A 100 0.76 18.92 -15.78
CA GLU A 100 0.36 17.86 -16.70
C GLU A 100 -0.35 16.73 -15.95
N LEU A 101 -1.66 16.60 -16.19
CA LEU A 101 -2.45 15.49 -15.66
C LEU A 101 -2.11 14.21 -16.43
N GLN A 102 -1.64 13.19 -15.72
CA GLN A 102 -1.24 11.92 -16.32
C GLN A 102 -2.39 10.91 -16.34
N SER A 103 -3.02 10.73 -15.18
CA SER A 103 -4.11 9.77 -15.00
C SER A 103 -5.03 10.27 -13.90
N ASN A 104 -6.33 10.01 -13.99
CA ASN A 104 -7.26 10.29 -12.91
C ASN A 104 -8.43 9.30 -12.82
N ALA A 105 -8.87 9.09 -11.59
CA ALA A 105 -10.16 8.54 -11.24
C ALA A 105 -10.78 9.46 -10.18
N PHE A 106 -12.04 9.24 -9.81
CA PHE A 106 -12.70 10.13 -8.87
C PHE A 106 -12.01 10.20 -7.48
N HIS A 107 -11.33 9.14 -7.05
CA HIS A 107 -10.59 9.12 -5.77
C HIS A 107 -9.25 9.85 -5.85
N HIS A 108 -8.60 9.84 -7.01
CA HIS A 108 -7.17 10.06 -7.10
C HIS A 108 -6.76 10.58 -8.48
N TYR A 109 -5.86 11.55 -8.53
CA TYR A 109 -5.12 11.91 -9.73
C TYR A 109 -3.61 11.72 -9.52
N ASN A 110 -2.91 11.46 -10.62
CA ASN A 110 -1.48 11.58 -10.73
C ASN A 110 -1.17 12.68 -11.75
N ALA A 111 -0.32 13.63 -11.37
CA ALA A 111 0.08 14.73 -12.24
C ALA A 111 1.57 15.06 -12.06
N TYR A 112 2.16 15.71 -13.06
CA TYR A 112 3.55 16.15 -13.04
C TYR A 112 3.63 17.67 -13.17
N LEU A 113 4.64 18.26 -12.54
CA LEU A 113 5.08 19.63 -12.85
C LEU A 113 6.27 19.55 -13.80
N VAL A 114 6.05 19.99 -15.04
CA VAL A 114 7.05 19.96 -16.10
C VAL A 114 7.77 21.30 -16.18
N VAL A 115 9.08 21.26 -15.95
CA VAL A 115 10.00 22.40 -16.05
C VAL A 115 11.38 21.90 -16.46
N SER A 116 12.10 22.67 -17.26
CA SER A 116 13.44 22.29 -17.74
C SER A 116 14.50 22.32 -16.63
N GLY A 117 15.55 21.51 -16.78
CA GLY A 117 16.74 21.60 -15.94
C GLY A 117 16.66 20.91 -14.57
N LEU A 118 15.63 20.09 -14.31
CA LEU A 118 15.51 19.35 -13.05
C LEU A 118 16.58 18.26 -12.84
N ALA A 119 17.13 17.71 -13.93
CA ALA A 119 18.09 16.60 -13.87
C ALA A 119 19.31 16.93 -12.99
N ALA A 120 19.85 18.15 -13.10
CA ALA A 120 21.03 18.59 -12.36
C ALA A 120 20.75 19.02 -10.91
N LYS A 121 19.48 19.14 -10.50
CA LYS A 121 19.10 19.68 -9.19
C LYS A 121 18.97 18.57 -8.14
N GLY A 122 19.54 18.78 -6.96
CA GLY A 122 19.34 17.92 -5.78
C GLY A 122 18.11 18.29 -4.94
N SER A 123 17.65 19.54 -5.05
CA SER A 123 16.45 20.06 -4.39
C SER A 123 15.86 21.20 -5.21
N VAL A 124 14.57 21.48 -5.04
CA VAL A 124 13.85 22.57 -5.71
C VAL A 124 12.86 23.23 -4.76
N ARG A 125 12.62 24.52 -4.95
CA ARG A 125 11.52 25.26 -4.30
C ARG A 125 10.31 25.27 -5.22
N VAL A 126 9.18 24.74 -4.76
CA VAL A 126 7.91 24.76 -5.49
C VAL A 126 6.98 25.75 -4.82
N GLU A 127 6.41 26.65 -5.61
CA GLU A 127 5.48 27.68 -5.17
C GLU A 127 4.25 27.69 -6.08
N ALA A 128 3.08 27.89 -5.50
CA ALA A 128 1.85 28.18 -6.23
C ALA A 128 1.09 29.29 -5.50
N PRO A 129 1.41 30.57 -5.80
CA PRO A 129 0.89 31.73 -5.07
C PRO A 129 -0.63 31.81 -5.05
N ASP A 130 -1.29 31.42 -6.16
CA ASP A 130 -2.76 31.48 -6.33
C ASP A 130 -3.53 30.63 -5.30
N ILE A 131 -2.88 29.59 -4.78
CA ILE A 131 -3.43 28.67 -3.78
C ILE A 131 -2.66 28.70 -2.46
N GLY A 132 -1.72 29.64 -2.30
CA GLY A 132 -0.92 29.78 -1.08
C GLY A 132 -0.01 28.59 -0.76
N PHE A 133 0.40 27.80 -1.77
CA PHE A 133 1.28 26.65 -1.56
C PHE A 133 2.75 27.02 -1.71
N LYS A 134 3.59 26.49 -0.81
CA LYS A 134 5.05 26.62 -0.86
C LYS A 134 5.71 25.43 -0.17
N ALA A 135 6.64 24.77 -0.86
CA ALA A 135 7.45 23.69 -0.30
C ALA A 135 8.86 23.67 -0.90
N THR A 136 9.83 23.14 -0.15
CA THR A 136 11.13 22.75 -0.69
C THR A 136 11.15 21.23 -0.80
N LEU A 137 11.36 20.73 -2.01
CA LEU A 137 11.40 19.31 -2.31
C LEU A 137 12.85 18.88 -2.52
N THR A 138 13.31 17.95 -1.70
CA THR A 138 14.59 17.27 -1.91
C THR A 138 14.37 16.07 -2.82
N LYS A 139 15.28 15.88 -3.78
CA LYS A 139 15.25 14.74 -4.69
C LYS A 139 15.34 13.45 -3.88
N THR A 140 14.37 12.58 -4.06
CA THR A 140 14.26 11.34 -3.30
C THR A 140 15.40 10.39 -3.66
N ARG A 141 16.00 9.72 -2.68
CA ARG A 141 17.01 8.69 -2.93
C ARG A 141 16.36 7.45 -3.60
N PRO A 142 16.86 6.99 -4.77
CA PRO A 142 16.49 5.70 -5.33
C PRO A 142 16.79 4.54 -4.37
N LEU A 143 15.88 3.57 -4.26
CA LEU A 143 16.13 2.33 -3.54
C LEU A 143 16.81 1.33 -4.48
N SER A 144 18.06 0.96 -4.19
CA SER A 144 18.83 0.07 -5.06
C SER A 144 18.59 -1.40 -4.74
N GLY A 145 18.46 -2.23 -5.77
CA GLY A 145 18.52 -3.70 -5.64
C GLY A 145 17.20 -4.38 -5.24
N LEU A 146 16.10 -3.64 -5.13
CA LEU A 146 14.79 -4.20 -4.82
C LEU A 146 14.12 -4.74 -6.10
N ARG A 147 13.58 -5.95 -6.03
CA ARG A 147 12.86 -6.59 -7.14
C ARG A 147 11.36 -6.59 -6.89
N VAL A 148 10.95 -7.06 -5.71
CA VAL A 148 9.55 -7.26 -5.36
C VAL A 148 9.25 -6.59 -4.03
N ALA A 149 8.21 -5.75 -3.98
CA ALA A 149 7.73 -5.13 -2.76
C ALA A 149 6.24 -5.40 -2.54
N ALA A 150 5.80 -5.22 -1.30
CA ALA A 150 4.39 -5.24 -0.94
C ALA A 150 3.99 -3.91 -0.30
N GLN A 151 2.77 -3.48 -0.58
CA GLN A 151 2.15 -2.32 0.03
C GLN A 151 0.85 -2.73 0.71
N THR A 152 0.67 -2.24 1.93
CA THR A 152 -0.58 -2.36 2.68
C THR A 152 -0.91 -1.04 3.37
N ILE A 153 -2.20 -0.83 3.64
CA ILE A 153 -2.71 0.23 4.50
C ILE A 153 -3.32 -0.45 5.72
N TYR A 154 -3.04 0.06 6.92
CA TYR A 154 -3.45 -0.56 8.17
C TYR A 154 -4.01 0.49 9.13
N LYS A 155 -4.90 0.06 10.03
CA LYS A 155 -5.60 0.91 11.00
C LYS A 155 -6.05 0.10 12.21
N GLY A 156 -5.34 0.23 13.32
CA GLY A 156 -5.65 -0.47 14.58
C GLY A 156 -5.46 -1.99 14.54
N ASP A 157 -4.73 -2.50 13.55
CA ASP A 157 -4.42 -3.90 13.30
C ASP A 157 -2.92 -4.12 13.00
N GLU A 158 -2.07 -3.23 13.53
CA GLU A 158 -0.62 -3.29 13.40
C GLU A 158 0.02 -4.58 13.92
N ASP A 159 -0.63 -5.26 14.87
CA ASP A 159 -0.15 -6.53 15.44
C ASP A 159 -0.12 -7.68 14.42
N LEU A 160 -0.76 -7.53 13.26
CA LEU A 160 -0.72 -8.49 12.16
C LEU A 160 0.49 -8.31 11.25
N LEU A 161 1.11 -7.12 11.25
CA LEU A 161 2.20 -6.77 10.35
C LEU A 161 3.45 -7.68 10.54
N PRO A 162 3.87 -8.09 11.75
CA PRO A 162 5.02 -8.96 11.91
C PRO A 162 4.93 -10.26 11.11
N MET A 163 3.81 -10.98 11.24
CA MET A 163 3.59 -12.23 10.51
C MET A 163 3.50 -11.99 9.00
N TRP A 164 2.78 -10.94 8.59
CA TRP A 164 2.63 -10.58 7.18
C TRP A 164 3.97 -10.25 6.52
N ILE A 165 4.80 -9.45 7.17
CA ILE A 165 6.14 -9.09 6.70
C ILE A 165 7.05 -10.33 6.71
N ALA A 166 7.10 -11.07 7.83
CA ALA A 166 7.94 -12.27 7.96
C ALA A 166 7.67 -13.27 6.82
N TYR A 167 6.40 -13.58 6.56
CA TYR A 167 6.00 -14.50 5.51
C TYR A 167 6.34 -13.99 4.11
N HIS A 168 5.94 -12.77 3.75
CA HIS A 168 6.20 -12.26 2.41
C HIS A 168 7.70 -12.12 2.16
N HIS A 169 8.43 -11.66 3.18
CA HIS A 169 9.88 -11.58 3.12
C HIS A 169 10.47 -12.96 2.89
N GLN A 170 9.99 -13.97 3.61
CA GLN A 170 10.38 -15.37 3.48
C GLN A 170 10.27 -15.89 2.04
N ILE A 171 9.16 -15.61 1.35
CA ILE A 171 8.94 -16.05 -0.05
C ILE A 171 9.63 -15.16 -1.09
N GLY A 172 10.34 -14.11 -0.69
CA GLY A 172 11.24 -13.34 -1.55
C GLY A 172 10.84 -11.90 -1.84
N PHE A 173 10.06 -11.26 -0.98
CA PHE A 173 9.85 -9.81 -1.03
C PHE A 173 11.04 -9.09 -0.38
N ASP A 174 11.48 -8.00 -1.01
CA ASP A 174 12.64 -7.21 -0.60
C ASP A 174 12.25 -5.98 0.24
N ALA A 175 11.06 -5.44 -0.01
CA ALA A 175 10.58 -4.22 0.64
C ALA A 175 9.09 -4.21 0.99
N PHE A 176 8.76 -3.40 2.00
CA PHE A 176 7.41 -3.24 2.55
C PHE A 176 7.07 -1.77 2.71
N PHE A 177 6.01 -1.33 2.05
CA PHE A 177 5.51 0.04 2.12
C PHE A 177 4.22 0.06 2.95
N LEU A 178 4.30 0.54 4.18
CA LEU A 178 3.24 0.46 5.16
C LEU A 178 2.57 1.83 5.32
N TYR A 179 1.27 1.92 5.07
CA TYR A 179 0.53 3.18 5.20
C TYR A 179 -0.31 3.15 6.48
N LYS A 180 0.11 3.92 7.48
CA LYS A 180 -0.57 4.03 8.77
C LYS A 180 -1.77 4.97 8.65
N ASN A 181 -2.98 4.44 8.73
CA ASN A 181 -4.24 5.18 8.55
C ASN A 181 -4.98 5.49 9.87
N ASP A 182 -4.22 5.77 10.92
CA ASP A 182 -4.72 6.29 12.17
C ASP A 182 -3.80 7.35 12.77
N GLU A 183 -4.41 8.18 13.61
CA GLU A 183 -3.71 9.19 14.41
C GLU A 183 -3.27 8.63 15.77
N THR A 184 -3.75 7.44 16.15
CA THR A 184 -3.39 6.82 17.42
C THR A 184 -1.89 6.53 17.45
N PRO A 185 -1.14 6.99 18.47
CA PRO A 185 0.25 6.60 18.64
C PRO A 185 0.33 5.08 18.82
N THR A 186 1.04 4.39 17.93
CA THR A 186 1.31 2.96 18.05
C THR A 186 2.82 2.77 18.18
N ASN A 187 3.25 1.77 18.93
CA ASN A 187 4.67 1.45 19.06
C ASN A 187 5.16 0.56 17.91
N ILE A 188 4.78 0.93 16.68
CA ILE A 188 5.09 0.17 15.47
C ILE A 188 6.60 -0.01 15.30
N THR A 189 7.39 1.00 15.69
CA THR A 189 8.86 0.90 15.68
C THR A 189 9.36 -0.23 16.57
N THR A 190 8.82 -0.41 17.79
CA THR A 190 9.23 -1.53 18.66
C THR A 190 8.78 -2.87 18.09
N ILE A 191 7.55 -2.94 17.57
CA ILE A 191 7.01 -4.17 16.95
C ILE A 191 7.93 -4.61 15.78
N LEU A 192 8.25 -3.69 14.88
CA LEU A 192 9.08 -3.99 13.71
C LEU A 192 10.55 -4.17 14.06
N THR A 193 11.06 -3.51 15.11
CA THR A 193 12.43 -3.72 15.61
C THR A 193 12.64 -5.16 16.05
N LYS A 194 11.68 -5.74 16.78
CA LYS A 194 11.74 -7.15 17.19
C LYS A 194 11.73 -8.08 15.99
N LEU A 195 10.91 -7.78 15.00
CA LEU A 195 10.86 -8.55 13.76
C LEU A 195 12.22 -8.56 13.03
N VAL A 196 12.85 -7.39 12.84
CA VAL A 196 14.11 -7.29 12.08
C VAL A 196 15.32 -7.87 12.82
N GLN A 197 15.25 -8.05 14.15
CA GLN A 197 16.29 -8.75 14.92
C GLN A 197 16.45 -10.20 14.46
N ASP A 198 15.34 -10.86 14.14
CA ASP A 198 15.33 -12.27 13.78
C ASP A 198 15.55 -12.50 12.27
N ILE A 199 15.31 -11.49 11.44
CA ILE A 199 15.40 -11.59 9.99
C ILE A 199 16.84 -11.63 9.53
N LYS A 200 17.27 -12.77 8.97
CA LYS A 200 18.67 -12.99 8.58
C LYS A 200 19.14 -12.46 7.21
N LYS A 201 18.35 -11.61 6.56
CA LYS A 201 18.57 -11.19 5.16
C LYS A 201 18.13 -9.74 4.93
N PRO A 202 18.63 -9.06 3.88
CA PRO A 202 18.34 -7.64 3.69
C PRO A 202 16.86 -7.34 3.54
N ILE A 203 16.34 -6.38 4.30
CA ILE A 203 14.93 -5.98 4.30
C ILE A 203 14.79 -4.45 4.34
N THR A 204 13.87 -3.92 3.53
CA THR A 204 13.50 -2.49 3.57
C THR A 204 12.05 -2.34 4.02
N ILE A 205 11.79 -1.54 5.05
CA ILE A 205 10.46 -1.21 5.53
C ILE A 205 10.33 0.31 5.54
N ILE A 206 9.33 0.84 4.84
CA ILE A 206 9.04 2.28 4.80
C ILE A 206 7.62 2.49 5.27
N ILE A 207 7.47 3.27 6.33
CA ILE A 207 6.18 3.64 6.92
C ILE A 207 5.81 5.03 6.44
N TRP A 208 4.58 5.19 5.97
CA TRP A 208 3.97 6.47 5.64
C TRP A 208 2.87 6.79 6.64
N SER A 209 2.93 7.98 7.24
CA SER A 209 1.74 8.53 7.90
C SER A 209 0.72 8.90 6.82
N TRP A 210 -0.44 8.25 6.83
CA TRP A 210 -1.46 8.41 5.79
C TRP A 210 -2.80 8.84 6.40
N PRO A 211 -2.95 10.11 6.77
CA PRO A 211 -4.05 10.60 7.59
C PRO A 211 -5.36 10.86 6.81
N TYR A 212 -5.47 10.35 5.58
CA TYR A 212 -6.66 10.61 4.75
C TYR A 212 -7.81 9.67 5.13
N PRO A 213 -9.07 10.14 5.09
CA PRO A 213 -10.21 9.31 5.46
C PRO A 213 -10.26 8.00 4.67
N TYR A 214 -10.32 6.87 5.38
CA TYR A 214 -10.42 5.55 4.75
C TYR A 214 -11.64 5.46 3.85
N PHE A 215 -12.80 5.89 4.37
CA PHE A 215 -14.04 6.01 3.63
C PHE A 215 -14.43 7.47 3.47
N GLN A 216 -14.84 7.85 2.25
CA GLN A 216 -15.33 9.20 1.96
C GLN A 216 -16.75 9.13 1.37
N PRO A 217 -17.63 10.09 1.70
CA PRO A 217 -18.89 10.27 0.99
C PRO A 217 -18.64 10.76 -0.44
N PHE A 218 -19.40 10.22 -1.38
CA PHE A 218 -19.45 10.62 -2.78
C PHE A 218 -20.91 10.61 -3.24
N GLU A 219 -21.23 11.31 -4.34
CA GLU A 219 -22.62 11.45 -4.83
C GLU A 219 -23.32 10.09 -5.04
N LEU A 220 -22.56 9.08 -5.47
CA LEU A 220 -23.06 7.73 -5.74
C LEU A 220 -22.88 6.74 -4.57
N GLY A 221 -22.34 7.16 -3.43
CA GLY A 221 -22.19 6.31 -2.25
C GLY A 221 -20.96 6.58 -1.40
N ILE A 222 -20.57 5.61 -0.58
CA ILE A 222 -19.35 5.68 0.23
C ILE A 222 -18.25 4.93 -0.50
N VAL A 223 -17.06 5.54 -0.59
CA VAL A 223 -15.95 5.05 -1.40
C VAL A 223 -14.70 4.86 -0.54
N ASN A 224 -13.90 3.82 -0.83
CA ASN A 224 -12.67 3.50 -0.09
C ASN A 224 -11.51 4.36 -0.58
N SER A 225 -11.49 5.61 -0.17
CA SER A 225 -10.52 6.62 -0.63
C SER A 225 -9.11 6.39 -0.04
N GLY A 226 -9.01 6.08 1.26
CA GLY A 226 -7.70 5.94 1.92
C GLY A 226 -6.84 4.84 1.30
N GLN A 227 -7.42 3.67 1.03
CA GLN A 227 -6.68 2.56 0.39
C GLN A 227 -6.27 2.89 -1.05
N VAL A 228 -7.18 3.46 -1.84
CA VAL A 228 -6.89 3.81 -3.24
C VAL A 228 -5.78 4.84 -3.33
N THR A 229 -5.81 5.85 -2.46
CA THR A 229 -4.84 6.94 -2.48
C THR A 229 -3.46 6.47 -1.99
N ALA A 230 -3.39 5.61 -0.96
CA ALA A 230 -2.15 4.98 -0.51
C ALA A 230 -1.51 4.12 -1.60
N GLN A 231 -2.32 3.30 -2.29
CA GLN A 231 -1.86 2.44 -3.38
C GLN A 231 -1.27 3.27 -4.53
N ASN A 232 -1.99 4.29 -5.00
CA ASN A 232 -1.51 5.13 -6.10
C ASN A 232 -0.31 5.99 -5.71
N HIS A 233 -0.25 6.46 -4.46
CA HIS A 233 0.94 7.12 -3.95
C HIS A 233 2.16 6.17 -4.01
N ALA A 234 2.02 4.91 -3.56
CA ALA A 234 3.10 3.93 -3.64
C ALA A 234 3.56 3.66 -5.08
N ILE A 235 2.61 3.52 -6.02
CA ILE A 235 2.91 3.35 -7.45
C ILE A 235 3.80 4.48 -7.95
N GLN A 236 3.43 5.73 -7.69
CA GLN A 236 4.17 6.88 -8.21
C GLN A 236 5.49 7.10 -7.49
N ARG A 237 5.52 6.88 -6.17
CA ARG A 237 6.67 7.12 -5.30
C ARG A 237 7.80 6.13 -5.57
N TYR A 238 7.45 4.88 -5.85
CA TYR A 238 8.38 3.76 -6.03
C TYR A 238 8.37 3.20 -7.46
N LYS A 239 7.91 4.00 -8.42
CA LYS A 239 7.69 3.63 -9.83
C LYS A 239 8.87 2.87 -10.46
N TYR A 240 10.09 3.25 -10.11
CA TYR A 240 11.33 2.69 -10.65
C TYR A 240 12.20 2.01 -9.59
N ASP A 241 11.74 1.96 -8.34
CA ASP A 241 12.47 1.34 -7.24
C ASP A 241 12.28 -0.18 -7.19
N VAL A 242 11.16 -0.68 -7.73
CA VAL A 242 10.81 -2.10 -7.69
C VAL A 242 10.30 -2.57 -9.06
N SER A 243 10.54 -3.84 -9.39
CA SER A 243 10.02 -4.45 -10.62
C SER A 243 8.55 -4.84 -10.48
N TRP A 244 8.15 -5.26 -9.27
CA TRP A 244 6.80 -5.68 -8.94
C TRP A 244 6.38 -5.14 -7.58
N LEU A 245 5.11 -4.75 -7.47
CA LEU A 245 4.49 -4.22 -6.26
C LEU A 245 3.17 -4.94 -6.00
N LEU A 246 3.07 -5.69 -4.91
CA LEU A 246 1.82 -6.29 -4.43
C LEU A 246 1.00 -5.23 -3.71
N LEU A 247 -0.29 -5.13 -4.03
CA LEU A 247 -1.25 -4.22 -3.41
C LEU A 247 -2.34 -5.04 -2.71
N ASN A 248 -2.20 -5.29 -1.40
CA ASN A 248 -3.10 -6.15 -0.64
C ASN A 248 -3.29 -5.65 0.80
N ASP A 249 -4.22 -6.28 1.51
CA ASP A 249 -4.46 -6.01 2.92
C ASP A 249 -3.47 -6.85 3.78
N ASN A 250 -3.22 -6.43 5.02
CA ASN A 250 -2.31 -7.11 5.97
C ASN A 250 -2.85 -8.45 6.49
N ASP A 251 -4.12 -8.78 6.24
CA ASP A 251 -4.74 -10.09 6.50
C ASP A 251 -4.78 -11.00 5.26
N GLU A 252 -4.14 -10.59 4.16
CA GLU A 252 -4.06 -11.31 2.88
C GLU A 252 -2.61 -11.73 2.56
N TYR A 253 -2.41 -12.99 2.18
CA TYR A 253 -1.09 -13.61 2.03
C TYR A 253 -0.92 -14.22 0.64
N LEU A 254 0.07 -13.76 -0.12
CA LEU A 254 0.34 -14.28 -1.47
C LEU A 254 0.92 -15.69 -1.40
N VAL A 255 0.30 -16.65 -2.09
CA VAL A 255 0.75 -18.06 -2.09
C VAL A 255 1.05 -18.52 -3.51
N PRO A 256 2.34 -18.54 -3.94
CA PRO A 256 2.75 -19.26 -5.12
C PRO A 256 2.59 -20.77 -4.91
N ARG A 257 1.74 -21.41 -5.72
CA ARG A 257 1.40 -22.84 -5.54
C ARG A 257 2.36 -23.77 -6.26
N GLN A 258 2.95 -23.30 -7.36
CA GLN A 258 3.87 -24.09 -8.20
C GLN A 258 5.34 -23.70 -8.04
N HIS A 259 5.64 -22.66 -7.27
CA HIS A 259 7.00 -22.11 -7.12
C HIS A 259 7.32 -21.87 -5.65
N SER A 260 8.59 -22.03 -5.26
CA SER A 260 9.02 -21.86 -3.86
C SER A 260 9.22 -20.40 -3.48
N THR A 261 9.37 -19.51 -4.46
CA THR A 261 9.51 -18.07 -4.24
C THR A 261 8.63 -17.25 -5.18
N VAL A 262 8.28 -16.04 -4.76
CA VAL A 262 7.56 -15.06 -5.59
C VAL A 262 8.38 -14.66 -6.82
N ASN A 263 9.71 -14.59 -6.69
CA ASN A 263 10.60 -14.22 -7.78
C ASN A 263 10.64 -15.29 -8.88
N GLU A 264 10.63 -16.58 -8.53
CA GLU A 264 10.54 -17.68 -9.50
C GLU A 264 9.20 -17.63 -10.24
N TRP A 265 8.11 -17.45 -9.51
CA TRP A 265 6.79 -17.33 -10.12
C TRP A 265 6.68 -16.11 -11.06
N LEU A 266 7.09 -14.92 -10.62
CA LEU A 266 6.96 -13.70 -11.43
C LEU A 266 7.83 -13.71 -12.70
N LYS A 267 8.91 -14.50 -12.75
CA LYS A 267 9.68 -14.73 -13.98
C LYS A 267 8.85 -15.45 -15.06
N THR A 268 7.80 -16.18 -14.69
CA THR A 268 6.91 -16.85 -15.65
C THR A 268 5.89 -15.91 -16.26
N VAL A 269 5.73 -14.69 -15.72
CA VAL A 269 4.74 -13.71 -16.20
C VAL A 269 5.32 -12.90 -17.37
N PRO A 270 4.73 -12.99 -18.59
CA PRO A 270 5.24 -12.27 -19.75
C PRO A 270 5.30 -10.75 -19.56
N GLU A 271 6.26 -10.09 -20.20
CA GLU A 271 6.50 -8.64 -20.06
C GLU A 271 5.33 -7.76 -20.52
N LYS A 272 4.49 -8.26 -21.45
CA LYS A 272 3.31 -7.53 -21.93
C LYS A 272 2.25 -7.26 -20.86
N PHE A 273 2.34 -7.93 -19.71
CA PHE A 273 1.38 -7.76 -18.62
C PHE A 273 1.87 -6.69 -17.64
N ALA A 274 1.06 -5.64 -17.48
CA ALA A 274 1.26 -4.61 -16.47
C ALA A 274 0.91 -5.10 -15.06
N ALA A 275 0.02 -6.09 -14.95
CA ALA A 275 -0.43 -6.60 -13.68
C ALA A 275 -0.89 -8.05 -13.74
N VAL A 276 -0.84 -8.71 -12.60
CA VAL A 276 -1.45 -10.00 -12.35
C VAL A 276 -2.53 -9.83 -11.30
N SER A 277 -3.76 -10.15 -11.67
CA SER A 277 -4.87 -10.28 -10.74
C SER A 277 -4.84 -11.66 -10.09
N LEU A 278 -5.01 -11.67 -8.77
CA LEU A 278 -5.01 -12.83 -7.91
C LEU A 278 -6.39 -12.97 -7.29
N GLU A 279 -6.96 -14.17 -7.40
CA GLU A 279 -8.16 -14.51 -6.66
C GLU A 279 -7.83 -14.71 -5.18
N THR A 280 -8.83 -14.48 -4.34
CA THR A 280 -8.73 -14.56 -2.90
C THR A 280 -9.48 -15.78 -2.40
N VAL A 281 -8.88 -16.52 -1.46
CA VAL A 281 -9.45 -17.74 -0.87
C VAL A 281 -9.49 -17.58 0.63
N TRP A 282 -10.65 -17.88 1.22
CA TRP A 282 -10.88 -17.65 2.64
C TRP A 282 -10.31 -18.79 3.48
N PHE A 283 -9.54 -18.40 4.48
CA PHE A 283 -9.03 -19.25 5.54
C PHE A 283 -9.54 -18.71 6.87
N GLY A 284 -9.79 -19.57 7.83
CA GLY A 284 -10.22 -19.05 9.13
C GLY A 284 -10.50 -20.06 10.22
N CYS A 285 -10.66 -21.33 9.89
CA CYS A 285 -11.02 -22.34 10.88
C CYS A 285 -9.81 -23.14 11.35
N PRO A 286 -9.42 -23.01 12.64
CA PRO A 286 -8.44 -23.90 13.22
C PRO A 286 -9.04 -25.32 13.33
N PRO A 287 -8.23 -26.38 13.24
CA PRO A 287 -8.67 -27.70 13.68
C PRO A 287 -9.17 -27.65 15.13
N PRO A 288 -10.20 -28.44 15.51
CA PRO A 288 -10.74 -28.43 16.88
C PRO A 288 -9.65 -28.56 17.95
N GLY A 289 -9.69 -27.67 18.95
CA GLY A 289 -8.72 -27.66 20.06
C GLY A 289 -7.37 -27.00 19.73
N THR A 290 -7.19 -26.43 18.53
CA THR A 290 -5.96 -25.72 18.17
C THR A 290 -5.99 -24.29 18.72
N GLU A 291 -5.04 -23.97 19.59
CA GLU A 291 -4.75 -22.61 20.02
C GLU A 291 -3.76 -21.95 19.05
N TYR A 292 -3.97 -20.66 18.78
CA TYR A 292 -3.10 -19.86 17.93
C TYR A 292 -3.16 -18.39 18.35
N ASN A 293 -2.18 -17.60 17.91
CA ASN A 293 -2.05 -16.18 18.14
C ASN A 293 -1.56 -15.45 16.86
N ASN A 294 -1.30 -14.15 16.96
CA ASN A 294 -0.84 -13.34 15.82
C ASN A 294 0.54 -13.79 15.28
N ASP A 295 1.32 -14.52 16.06
CA ASP A 295 2.68 -14.98 15.70
C ASP A 295 2.70 -16.37 15.05
N ASN A 296 1.56 -17.08 14.99
CA ASN A 296 1.55 -18.44 14.44
C ASN A 296 0.25 -18.84 13.70
N PHE A 297 -0.70 -17.92 13.51
CA PHE A 297 -1.99 -18.28 12.93
C PHE A 297 -1.90 -18.89 11.52
N ILE A 298 -0.95 -18.47 10.67
CA ILE A 298 -0.81 -19.04 9.32
C ILE A 298 -0.37 -20.51 9.33
N GLN A 299 0.23 -20.97 10.43
CA GLN A 299 0.62 -22.37 10.64
C GLN A 299 -0.56 -23.23 11.12
N HIS A 300 -1.57 -22.62 11.74
CA HIS A 300 -2.69 -23.32 12.38
C HIS A 300 -4.02 -23.19 11.62
N LEU A 301 -4.23 -22.07 10.92
CA LEU A 301 -5.41 -21.81 10.11
C LEU A 301 -5.17 -22.33 8.69
N THR A 302 -5.25 -23.65 8.51
CA THR A 302 -4.98 -24.33 7.22
C THR A 302 -6.23 -24.80 6.50
N LEU A 303 -7.40 -24.69 7.13
CA LEU A 303 -8.68 -24.98 6.49
C LEU A 303 -9.16 -23.77 5.70
N ARG A 304 -9.66 -24.03 4.49
CA ARG A 304 -10.18 -23.02 3.58
C ARG A 304 -11.45 -23.47 2.89
N LYS A 305 -12.14 -22.50 2.27
CA LYS A 305 -13.19 -22.77 1.29
C LYS A 305 -12.65 -23.58 0.12
N ASP A 306 -13.48 -24.46 -0.45
CA ASP A 306 -13.10 -25.30 -1.59
C ASP A 306 -12.77 -24.45 -2.83
N GLU A 307 -13.62 -23.46 -3.11
CA GLU A 307 -13.43 -22.51 -4.21
C GLU A 307 -12.86 -21.18 -3.72
N SER A 308 -12.18 -20.47 -4.62
CA SER A 308 -11.87 -19.06 -4.42
C SER A 308 -13.14 -18.21 -4.47
N GLU A 309 -13.03 -16.94 -4.11
CA GLU A 309 -14.13 -15.98 -4.29
C GLU A 309 -14.37 -15.62 -5.78
N GLY A 310 -13.51 -16.11 -6.68
CA GLY A 310 -13.59 -15.93 -8.12
C GLY A 310 -13.08 -14.58 -8.63
N ARG A 311 -12.71 -14.57 -9.91
CA ARG A 311 -12.15 -13.45 -10.70
C ARG A 311 -12.89 -12.10 -10.69
N TRP A 312 -14.07 -12.02 -10.09
CA TRP A 312 -14.89 -10.79 -10.03
C TRP A 312 -15.13 -10.29 -8.61
N PHE A 313 -14.60 -10.97 -7.60
CA PHE A 313 -14.87 -10.63 -6.21
C PHE A 313 -13.57 -10.54 -5.42
N ARG A 314 -13.27 -9.34 -4.93
CA ARG A 314 -12.15 -9.08 -3.99
C ARG A 314 -10.79 -9.62 -4.43
N MET A 315 -10.55 -9.63 -5.74
CA MET A 315 -9.21 -9.87 -6.28
C MET A 315 -8.23 -8.85 -5.71
N LYS A 316 -6.95 -9.19 -5.66
CA LYS A 316 -5.88 -8.18 -5.50
C LYS A 316 -4.95 -8.26 -6.67
N VAL A 317 -4.01 -7.33 -6.72
CA VAL A 317 -3.10 -7.21 -7.86
C VAL A 317 -1.66 -7.12 -7.38
N ILE A 318 -0.78 -7.78 -8.12
CA ILE A 318 0.65 -7.48 -8.14
C ILE A 318 0.96 -6.83 -9.49
N ILE A 319 1.54 -5.65 -9.45
CA ILE A 319 1.67 -4.77 -10.63
C ILE A 319 3.13 -4.49 -10.95
N ARG A 320 3.43 -4.11 -12.19
CA ARG A 320 4.68 -3.48 -12.60
C ARG A 320 4.50 -1.96 -12.53
N PRO A 321 5.06 -1.26 -11.53
CA PRO A 321 4.78 0.17 -11.33
C PRO A 321 5.22 1.06 -12.50
N THR A 322 6.17 0.61 -13.31
CA THR A 322 6.65 1.35 -14.49
C THR A 322 5.57 1.51 -15.57
N VAL A 323 4.62 0.57 -15.66
CA VAL A 323 3.59 0.53 -16.71
C VAL A 323 2.16 0.54 -16.18
N ALA A 324 1.94 0.36 -14.87
CA ALA A 324 0.65 0.58 -14.22
C ALA A 324 0.60 2.02 -13.68
N HIS A 325 -0.38 2.81 -14.12
CA HIS A 325 -0.44 4.24 -13.81
C HIS A 325 -1.45 4.56 -12.72
N LEU A 326 -2.57 3.84 -12.71
CA LEU A 326 -3.66 4.10 -11.78
C LEU A 326 -4.38 2.81 -11.39
N VAL A 327 -4.67 2.69 -10.10
CA VAL A 327 -5.53 1.64 -9.54
C VAL A 327 -6.73 2.25 -8.83
N ILE A 328 -7.85 1.56 -8.86
CA ILE A 328 -8.92 1.71 -7.87
C ILE A 328 -8.99 0.40 -7.08
N THR A 329 -9.68 0.38 -5.94
CA THR A 329 -9.71 -0.78 -5.05
C THR A 329 -9.83 -2.09 -5.85
N HIS A 330 -8.77 -2.92 -5.78
CA HIS A 330 -8.65 -4.24 -6.44
C HIS A 330 -8.35 -4.28 -7.95
N ILE A 331 -8.34 -3.14 -8.66
CA ILE A 331 -8.36 -3.11 -10.13
C ILE A 331 -7.36 -2.08 -10.68
N VAL A 332 -6.57 -2.48 -11.67
CA VAL A 332 -5.80 -1.55 -12.51
C VAL A 332 -6.73 -0.91 -13.52
N VAL A 333 -6.85 0.42 -13.48
CA VAL A 333 -7.77 1.17 -14.36
C VAL A 333 -7.05 1.90 -15.49
N ASP A 334 -5.74 2.13 -15.35
CA ASP A 334 -4.91 2.75 -16.37
C ASP A 334 -3.51 2.13 -16.38
N SER A 335 -3.07 1.69 -17.56
CA SER A 335 -1.77 1.05 -17.77
C SER A 335 -1.41 0.92 -19.25
N ASP A 336 -0.10 0.90 -19.54
CA ASP A 336 0.45 0.63 -20.88
C ASP A 336 0.62 -0.88 -21.19
N GLY A 337 0.03 -1.76 -20.38
CA GLY A 337 0.12 -3.21 -20.53
C GLY A 337 -1.19 -3.93 -20.22
N LEU A 338 -1.17 -5.25 -20.41
CA LEU A 338 -2.35 -6.10 -20.20
C LEU A 338 -2.51 -6.52 -18.74
N LEU A 339 -3.74 -6.88 -18.34
CA LEU A 339 -4.02 -7.54 -17.07
C LEU A 339 -4.07 -9.06 -17.27
N LEU A 340 -3.27 -9.81 -16.50
CA LEU A 340 -3.33 -11.27 -16.43
C LEU A 340 -4.23 -11.69 -15.27
N TYR A 341 -5.32 -12.42 -15.54
CA TYR A 341 -6.09 -13.11 -14.50
C TYR A 341 -5.40 -14.44 -14.20
N MET A 342 -4.86 -14.59 -13.00
CA MET A 342 -4.09 -15.76 -12.62
C MET A 342 -5.00 -16.95 -12.30
N ASP A 343 -4.64 -18.13 -12.81
CA ASP A 343 -5.27 -19.38 -12.40
C ASP A 343 -4.94 -19.65 -10.92
N PRO A 344 -5.94 -19.90 -10.05
CA PRO A 344 -5.73 -20.16 -8.62
C PRO A 344 -4.89 -21.42 -8.34
N ASN A 345 -4.66 -22.30 -9.32
CA ASN A 345 -3.73 -23.43 -9.22
C ASN A 345 -2.25 -23.03 -9.40
N ILE A 346 -1.98 -21.82 -9.90
CA ILE A 346 -0.63 -21.27 -10.07
C ILE A 346 -0.27 -20.37 -8.88
N ALA A 347 -1.13 -19.40 -8.56
CA ALA A 347 -0.98 -18.52 -7.41
C ALA A 347 -2.31 -17.85 -7.03
N TRP A 348 -2.47 -17.53 -5.73
CA TRP A 348 -3.65 -16.83 -5.20
C TRP A 348 -3.30 -16.05 -3.92
N LEU A 349 -4.31 -15.53 -3.23
CA LEU A 349 -4.20 -14.96 -1.89
C LEU A 349 -4.98 -15.76 -0.85
N ASN A 350 -4.34 -16.12 0.25
CA ASN A 350 -5.05 -16.58 1.45
C ASN A 350 -5.57 -15.35 2.20
N HIS A 351 -6.87 -15.30 2.53
CA HIS A 351 -7.47 -14.22 3.32
C HIS A 351 -7.93 -14.74 4.68
N TYR A 352 -7.32 -14.23 5.74
CA TYR A 352 -7.53 -14.68 7.12
C TYR A 352 -8.50 -13.79 7.90
N ARG A 353 -9.73 -13.61 7.42
CA ARG A 353 -10.67 -12.64 8.01
C ARG A 353 -11.04 -12.92 9.49
N THR A 354 -10.91 -14.17 9.95
CA THR A 354 -11.23 -14.53 11.34
C THR A 354 -10.30 -13.88 12.36
N ILE A 355 -9.11 -13.40 11.94
CA ILE A 355 -8.19 -12.65 12.79
C ILE A 355 -8.56 -11.16 12.88
N THR A 356 -9.22 -10.60 11.85
CA THR A 356 -9.63 -9.18 11.79
C THR A 356 -11.04 -8.93 12.32
N ARG A 357 -11.93 -9.94 12.32
CA ARG A 357 -13.28 -9.86 12.91
C ARG A 357 -13.49 -10.97 13.93
N VAL A 358 -13.08 -10.70 15.18
CA VAL A 358 -13.19 -11.61 16.33
C VAL A 358 -14.64 -12.02 16.67
N SER A 359 -15.65 -11.34 16.14
CA SER A 359 -17.03 -11.44 16.66
C SER A 359 -17.93 -12.51 16.05
N ASP A 360 -17.55 -13.20 14.97
CA ASP A 360 -18.44 -14.22 14.39
C ASP A 360 -17.70 -15.47 13.88
N ARG A 361 -17.37 -16.35 14.83
CA ARG A 361 -16.88 -17.72 14.55
C ARG A 361 -18.00 -18.67 14.09
N SER A 362 -19.25 -18.22 13.99
CA SER A 362 -20.36 -19.09 13.54
C SER A 362 -20.25 -19.47 12.07
N GLY A 363 -19.53 -18.65 11.26
CA GLY A 363 -19.26 -18.92 9.85
C GLY A 363 -18.26 -20.05 9.57
N CYS A 364 -17.60 -20.59 10.59
CA CYS A 364 -16.60 -21.64 10.39
C CYS A 364 -17.15 -23.01 10.01
N ARG A 365 -18.45 -23.25 10.23
CA ARG A 365 -18.96 -24.63 10.35
C ARG A 365 -19.39 -25.28 9.04
N ASP A 366 -19.62 -24.52 7.97
CA ASP A 366 -20.35 -25.04 6.81
C ASP A 366 -19.62 -24.94 5.45
N ALA A 367 -18.45 -24.29 5.34
CA ALA A 367 -17.81 -24.05 4.03
C ALA A 367 -16.28 -24.28 3.95
N GLU A 368 -15.56 -24.40 5.07
CA GLU A 368 -14.09 -24.49 5.10
C GLU A 368 -13.61 -25.91 5.44
N ASN A 369 -13.67 -26.83 4.47
CA ASN A 369 -13.35 -28.25 4.68
C ASN A 369 -12.13 -28.74 3.90
N VAL A 370 -11.48 -27.88 3.10
CA VAL A 370 -10.31 -28.28 2.33
C VAL A 370 -9.07 -27.85 3.08
N GLU A 371 -8.26 -28.84 3.46
CA GLU A 371 -6.95 -28.60 4.04
C GLU A 371 -5.98 -28.09 2.95
N ASP A 372 -5.35 -26.95 3.22
CA ASP A 372 -4.31 -26.39 2.37
C ASP A 372 -3.13 -25.89 3.22
N THR A 373 -2.06 -26.67 3.22
CA THR A 373 -0.84 -26.41 3.99
C THR A 373 0.23 -25.69 3.17
N ARG A 374 -0.08 -25.20 1.96
CA ARG A 374 0.93 -24.63 1.07
C ARG A 374 1.67 -23.46 1.70
N ILE A 375 0.95 -22.57 2.38
CA ILE A 375 1.53 -21.42 3.08
C ILE A 375 2.53 -21.86 4.17
N VAL A 376 2.21 -22.94 4.89
CA VAL A 376 3.06 -23.53 5.93
C VAL A 376 4.35 -24.07 5.31
N HIS A 377 4.25 -24.78 4.18
CA HIS A 377 5.42 -25.28 3.47
C HIS A 377 6.33 -24.16 2.97
N LEU A 378 5.74 -23.10 2.38
CA LEU A 378 6.50 -21.93 1.94
C LEU A 378 7.21 -21.24 3.11
N PHE A 379 6.52 -21.07 4.24
CA PHE A 379 7.08 -20.42 5.41
C PHE A 379 8.21 -21.24 6.07
N LYS A 380 8.02 -22.55 6.23
CA LYS A 380 9.01 -23.47 6.82
C LYS A 380 10.25 -23.69 5.92
N SER A 381 10.13 -23.58 4.60
CA SER A 381 11.16 -24.02 3.64
C SER A 381 12.50 -23.27 3.68
N LYS A 382 12.64 -22.19 4.47
CA LYS A 382 13.93 -21.59 4.85
C LYS A 382 13.81 -21.00 6.26
N ASN A 383 14.43 -21.61 7.25
CA ASN A 383 14.31 -21.16 8.65
C ASN A 383 14.73 -19.68 8.82
N LEU A 384 13.77 -18.80 9.09
CA LEU A 384 14.05 -17.46 9.65
C LEU A 384 14.62 -17.56 11.08
N TYR A 385 14.30 -18.65 11.81
CA TYR A 385 14.56 -18.75 13.25
C TYR A 385 15.59 -19.80 13.68
N GLY A 386 16.28 -20.47 12.75
CA GLY A 386 17.35 -21.44 13.06
C GLY A 386 16.94 -22.70 13.84
N ASN A 387 15.72 -22.77 14.37
CA ASN A 387 15.21 -23.93 15.09
C ASN A 387 14.28 -24.73 14.19
N ILE A 388 14.56 -26.02 14.08
CA ILE A 388 13.64 -27.01 13.52
C ILE A 388 12.50 -27.13 14.54
N ILE A 389 11.29 -26.70 14.15
CA ILE A 389 10.08 -27.16 14.83
C ILE A 389 9.72 -28.46 14.10
N ASP A 390 10.18 -29.57 14.69
CA ASP A 390 9.75 -30.92 14.36
C ASP A 390 8.25 -31.09 14.66
#